data_AF-A0A183LGL2-F1
#
_entry.id   AF-A0A183LGL2-F1
#
_cell.length_a   1.000
_cell.length_b   1.000
_cell.length_c   1.000
_cell.angle_alpha   90.00
_cell.angle_beta   90.00
_cell.angle_gamma   90.00
#
_symmetry.space_group_name_H-M   'P 1'
#
loop_
_entity.id
_entity.type
_entity.pdbx_description
1 polymer ?
#
loop_
_entity_poly.entity_id
_entity_poly.type
_entity_poly.pdbx_seq_one_letter_code
_entity_poly.pdbx_strand_id
1 'polypeptide(L)' 'MARTKQTAPKSASGKVPRKQLATKVARKNAPATDGVKKPHRYRSGTVALREIRLNQKSTELLISK' A
#
# COMPACT_ATOMS: atom_id res chain seq x y z
N MET A 1 -12.58 -41.19 -4.46
CA MET A 1 -13.53 -40.06 -4.42
C MET A 1 -12.87 -38.94 -3.63
N ALA A 2 -12.75 -37.68 -4.03
CA ALA A 2 -13.27 -36.94 -5.16
C ALA A 2 -12.16 -36.04 -5.73
N ARG A 3 -12.17 -35.88 -7.06
CA ARG A 3 -11.28 -35.03 -7.86
C ARG A 3 -11.62 -33.56 -7.60
N THR A 4 -10.74 -32.79 -6.97
CA THR A 4 -10.87 -31.33 -6.93
C THR A 4 -10.46 -30.78 -8.30
N LYS A 5 -11.42 -30.21 -9.03
CA LYS A 5 -11.21 -29.68 -10.38
C LYS A 5 -10.16 -28.56 -10.35
N GLN A 6 -9.18 -28.64 -11.24
CA GLN A 6 -8.28 -27.53 -11.57
C GLN A 6 -9.12 -26.41 -12.19
N THR A 7 -9.29 -25.30 -11.47
CA THR A 7 -9.81 -24.06 -12.06
C THR A 7 -8.65 -23.35 -12.75
N ALA A 8 -8.73 -23.18 -14.06
CA ALA A 8 -7.75 -22.40 -14.82
C ALA A 8 -7.82 -20.92 -14.40
N PRO A 9 -6.73 -20.27 -13.95
CA PRO A 9 -6.72 -18.83 -13.82
C PRO A 9 -6.08 -18.19 -15.05
N LYS A 10 -6.81 -17.20 -15.60
CA LYS A 10 -6.39 -16.07 -16.45
C LYS A 10 -6.92 -16.12 -17.88
N SER A 11 -7.90 -15.28 -18.16
CA SER A 11 -7.89 -14.50 -19.40
C SER A 11 -7.32 -13.12 -19.08
N ALA A 12 -6.08 -12.89 -19.49
CA ALA A 12 -5.55 -11.54 -19.55
C ALA A 12 -6.32 -10.80 -20.64
N SER A 13 -7.32 -9.98 -20.28
CA SER A 13 -7.70 -8.89 -21.18
C SER A 13 -6.66 -7.79 -21.01
N GLY A 14 -5.51 -7.95 -21.67
CA GLY A 14 -4.57 -6.86 -21.86
C GLY A 14 -5.34 -5.69 -22.47
N LYS A 15 -5.52 -4.61 -21.71
CA LYS A 15 -6.11 -3.38 -22.24
C LYS A 15 -5.20 -2.88 -23.36
N VAL A 16 -5.75 -2.85 -24.57
CA VAL A 16 -5.18 -2.18 -25.75
C VAL A 16 -4.76 -0.75 -25.39
N PRO A 17 -3.67 -0.18 -25.96
CA PRO A 17 -3.31 1.22 -25.77
C PRO A 17 -4.43 2.12 -26.31
N ARG A 18 -5.35 2.53 -25.45
CA ARG A 18 -6.39 3.50 -25.81
C ARG A 18 -5.76 4.88 -25.80
N LYS A 19 -5.86 5.60 -26.93
CA LYS A 19 -5.41 6.99 -27.12
C LYS A 19 -5.61 7.83 -25.86
N GLN A 20 -4.56 8.54 -25.44
CA GLN A 20 -4.56 9.42 -24.28
C GLN A 20 -5.47 10.63 -24.53
N LEU A 21 -6.65 10.60 -23.92
CA LEU A 21 -7.42 11.79 -23.59
C LEU A 21 -7.14 12.08 -22.13
N ALA A 22 -6.69 13.31 -21.86
CA ALA A 22 -6.15 13.77 -20.57
C ALA A 22 -6.95 13.20 -19.40
N THR A 23 -6.36 12.24 -18.70
CA THR A 23 -6.94 11.67 -17.49
C THR A 23 -6.61 12.61 -16.35
N LYS A 24 -7.60 13.42 -15.96
CA LYS A 24 -7.62 14.09 -14.65
C LYS A 24 -7.35 13.03 -13.59
N VAL A 25 -6.17 13.06 -12.97
CA VAL A 25 -5.82 12.14 -11.88
C VAL A 25 -6.67 12.53 -10.67
N ALA A 26 -7.86 11.95 -10.57
CA ALA A 26 -8.57 11.86 -9.31
C ALA A 26 -7.72 10.93 -8.42
N ARG A 27 -6.88 11.51 -7.56
CA ARG A 27 -6.20 10.75 -6.50
C ARG A 27 -7.31 10.15 -5.64
N LYS A 28 -7.47 8.82 -5.66
CA LYS A 28 -8.44 8.11 -4.83
C LYS A 28 -8.07 8.27 -3.35
N ASN A 29 -8.58 9.31 -2.71
CA ASN A 29 -8.57 9.48 -1.25
C ASN A 29 -9.98 9.40 -0.64
N ALA A 30 -11.00 9.05 -1.41
CA ALA A 30 -12.33 8.75 -0.87
C ALA A 30 -12.53 7.23 -0.89
N PRO A 31 -12.69 6.57 0.28
CA PRO A 31 -13.23 5.23 0.27
C PRO A 31 -14.68 5.30 -0.20
N ALA A 32 -15.01 4.62 -1.31
CA ALA A 32 -16.40 4.32 -1.62
C ALA A 32 -16.98 3.54 -0.44
N THR A 33 -18.18 3.91 -0.02
CA THR A 33 -18.90 3.45 1.17
C THR A 33 -19.22 1.96 1.11
N ASP A 34 -18.21 1.12 1.31
CA ASP A 34 -18.31 -0.29 1.67
C ASP A 34 -17.04 -0.66 2.44
N GLY A 35 -17.11 -0.63 3.78
CA GLY A 35 -16.10 -1.17 4.69
C GLY A 35 -14.65 -0.76 4.41
N VAL A 36 -14.25 0.44 4.84
CA VAL A 36 -12.85 0.91 4.74
C VAL A 36 -11.89 -0.14 5.32
N LYS A 37 -10.99 -0.68 4.49
CA LYS A 37 -9.89 -1.52 4.95
C LYS A 37 -9.17 -0.77 6.08
N LYS A 38 -9.09 -1.38 7.26
CA LYS A 38 -8.46 -0.77 8.44
C LYS A 38 -7.10 -0.17 8.04
N PRO A 39 -6.82 1.09 8.42
CA PRO A 39 -5.51 1.69 8.17
C PRO A 39 -4.41 0.78 8.71
N HIS A 40 -3.33 0.65 7.94
CA HIS A 40 -2.18 -0.12 8.38
C HIS A 40 -1.58 0.54 9.62
N ARG A 41 -1.50 -0.23 10.72
CA ARG A 41 -0.81 0.17 11.94
C ARG A 41 0.42 -0.70 12.11
N TYR A 42 1.56 -0.06 12.37
CA TYR A 42 2.77 -0.77 12.75
C TYR A 42 2.59 -1.47 14.10
N ARG A 43 3.34 -2.56 14.31
CA ARG A 43 3.36 -3.26 15.59
C ARG A 43 4.11 -2.41 16.62
N SER A 44 3.78 -2.61 17.89
CA SER A 44 4.57 -2.06 19.00
C SER A 44 6.05 -2.41 18.79
N GLY A 45 6.93 -1.44 19.06
CA GLY A 45 8.38 -1.60 18.89
C GLY A 45 8.90 -1.39 17.46
N THR A 46 8.08 -1.52 16.41
CA THR A 46 8.56 -1.29 15.03
C THR A 46 9.01 0.15 14.81
N VAL A 47 8.25 1.11 15.33
CA VAL A 47 8.57 2.54 15.22
C VAL A 47 9.77 2.88 16.11
N ALA A 48 9.81 2.36 17.33
CA ALA A 48 10.93 2.56 18.26
C ALA A 48 12.28 2.09 17.68
N LEU A 49 12.33 0.88 17.09
CA LEU A 49 13.56 0.37 16.45
C LEU A 49 13.95 1.18 15.20
N ARG A 50 12.98 1.78 14.49
CA ARG A 50 13.27 2.68 13.38
C ARG A 50 13.89 3.98 13.87
N GLU A 51 13.35 4.56 14.94
CA GLU A 51 13.83 5.81 15.55
C GLU A 51 15.21 5.64 16.17
N ILE A 52 15.47 4.54 16.91
CA ILE A 52 16.81 4.23 17.45
C ILE A 52 17.85 4.18 16.33
N ARG A 53 17.55 3.48 15.23
CA ARG A 53 18.46 3.39 14.07
C ARG A 53 18.66 4.72 13.36
N LEU A 54 17.63 5.58 13.34
CA LEU A 54 17.74 6.92 12.75
C LEU A 54 18.67 7.79 13.61
N ASN A 55 18.42 7.86 14.91
CA ASN A 55 19.16 8.70 15.85
C ASN A 55 20.61 8.26 16.05
N GLN A 56 20.90 6.97 15.90
CA GLN A 56 22.28 6.47 15.95
C GLN A 56 23.08 6.79 14.68
N LYS A 57 22.40 7.12 13.57
CA LYS A 57 23.04 7.46 12.28
C LYS A 57 23.11 8.96 12.04
N SER A 58 22.18 9.73 12.59
CA SER A 58 22.17 11.20 12.47
C SER A 58 22.82 11.86 13.70
N THR A 59 23.22 13.12 13.55
CA THR A 59 23.76 13.97 14.63
C THR A 59 22.83 15.15 14.91
N GLU A 60 21.52 14.91 14.80
CA GLU A 60 20.51 15.96 15.01
C GLU A 60 20.33 16.24 16.51
N LEU A 61 20.21 17.51 16.88
CA LEU A 61 19.92 17.90 18.25
C LEU A 61 18.46 17.52 18.59
N LEU A 62 18.28 16.61 19.54
CA LEU A 62 16.97 16.08 19.95
C LEU A 62 16.24 16.97 20.97
N ILE A 63 16.88 18.03 21.45
CA ILE A 63 16.32 18.97 22.43
C ILE A 63 16.17 20.32 21.73
N SER A 64 14.96 20.90 21.79
CA SER A 64 14.71 22.26 21.30
C SER A 64 15.50 23.27 22.13
N LYS A 65 16.06 24.28 21.46
CA LYS A 65 16.85 25.35 22.10
C LYS A 65 16.03 26.17 23.09
#